data_AF-G1VQD7-F1
#
_entry.id   AF-G1VQD7-F1
#
_cell.length_a   1.000
_cell.length_b   1.000
_cell.length_c   1.000
_cell.angle_alpha   90.00
_cell.angle_beta   90.00
_cell.angle_gamma   90.00
#
_symmetry.space_group_name_H-M   'P 1'
#
loop_
_entity.id
_entity.type
_entity.pdbx_description
1 polymer ?
#
loop_
_entity_poly.entity_id
_entity_poly.type
_entity_poly.pdbx_seq_one_letter_code
_entity_poly.pdbx_strand_id
1 'polypeptide(L)' 'MEQIRRKNQTFIIEIKGTENQSWQGCITWTDTNKKECFRSALEMIKLIDSTLNENEEV' A
#
# COMPACT_ATOMS: atom_id res chain seq x y z
N MET A 1 21.09 21.80 -5.83
CA MET A 1 20.02 21.21 -5.00
C MET A 1 19.65 19.89 -5.64
N GLU A 2 20.27 18.81 -5.20
CA GLU A 2 19.98 17.47 -5.72
C GLU A 2 18.54 17.14 -5.31
N GLN A 3 17.63 17.13 -6.27
CA GLN A 3 16.32 16.53 -6.07
C GLN A 3 16.59 15.05 -5.82
N ILE A 4 16.58 14.65 -4.55
CA ILE A 4 16.38 13.25 -4.18
C ILE A 4 15.04 12.89 -4.83
N ARG A 5 15.09 12.25 -5.99
CA ARG A 5 13.94 11.60 -6.61
C ARG A 5 13.59 10.43 -5.72
N ARG A 6 13.04 10.70 -4.53
CA ARG A 6 12.30 9.67 -3.80
C ARG A 6 11.21 9.25 -4.78
N LYS A 7 11.25 8.00 -5.23
CA LYS A 7 10.14 7.39 -5.98
C LYS A 7 8.92 7.54 -5.06
N ASN A 8 8.09 8.54 -5.31
CA ASN A 8 6.87 8.73 -4.57
C ASN A 8 5.92 7.60 -4.96
N GLN A 9 5.92 6.52 -4.18
CA GLN A 9 4.96 5.43 -4.34
C GLN A 9 3.61 5.93 -3.83
N THR A 10 2.63 5.95 -4.72
CA THR A 10 1.28 6.44 -4.42
C THR A 10 0.33 5.25 -4.28
N PHE A 11 -0.38 5.22 -3.15
CA PHE A 11 -1.32 4.16 -2.80
C PHE A 11 -2.71 4.74 -2.62
N ILE A 12 -3.70 4.14 -3.27
CA ILE A 12 -5.11 4.45 -3.11
C ILE A 12 -5.71 3.37 -2.22
N ILE A 13 -6.21 3.76 -1.05
CA ILE A 13 -6.78 2.83 -0.07
C ILE A 13 -8.29 3.02 -0.03
N GLU A 14 -9.02 1.97 -0.40
CA GLU A 14 -10.48 1.91 -0.30
C GLU A 14 -10.88 1.08 0.92
N ILE A 15 -11.38 1.73 1.97
CA ILE A 15 -11.92 1.05 3.15
C ILE A 15 -13.39 0.72 2.88
N LYS A 16 -13.72 -0.57 2.79
CA LYS A 16 -15.08 -1.06 2.50
C LYS A 16 -15.89 -1.39 3.74
N GLY A 17 -15.21 -1.71 4.85
CA GLY A 17 -15.86 -2.04 6.11
C GLY A 17 -14.92 -1.86 7.29
N THR A 18 -15.49 -1.45 8.43
CA THR A 18 -14.78 -1.27 9.71
C THR A 18 -15.43 -2.08 10.84
N GLU A 19 -16.20 -3.11 10.49
CA GLU A 19 -16.86 -3.99 11.47
C GLU A 19 -15.81 -4.78 12.27
N ASN A 20 -16.10 -5.01 13.56
CA ASN A 20 -15.20 -5.64 14.53
C ASN A 20 -13.83 -4.97 14.70
N GLN A 21 -13.75 -3.63 14.53
CA GLN A 21 -12.49 -2.88 14.67
C GLN A 21 -11.41 -3.27 13.64
N SER A 22 -11.78 -4.04 12.61
CA SER A 22 -10.88 -4.47 11.54
C SER A 22 -11.18 -3.68 10.28
N TRP A 23 -10.19 -2.94 9.79
CA TRP A 23 -10.28 -2.29 8.49
C TRP A 23 -10.19 -3.35 7.40
N GLN A 24 -11.27 -3.48 6.63
CA GLN A 24 -11.36 -4.37 5.48
C GLN A 24 -11.54 -3.54 4.23
N GLY A 25 -10.75 -3.82 3.21
CA GLY A 25 -10.69 -2.95 2.05
C GLY A 25 -9.76 -3.46 0.97
N CYS A 26 -9.47 -2.60 0.01
CA CYS A 26 -8.46 -2.88 -0.99
C CYS A 26 -7.52 -1.69 -1.16
N ILE A 27 -6.24 -1.98 -1.29
CA ILE A 27 -5.19 -1.04 -1.62
C ILE A 27 -4.85 -1.18 -3.10
N THR A 28 -4.75 -0.06 -3.80
CA THR A 28 -4.38 0.01 -5.21
C THR A 28 -3.12 0.83 -5.34
N TRP A 29 -2.06 0.23 -5.85
CA TRP A 29 -0.81 0.92 -6.13
C TRP A 29 -0.89 1.52 -7.53
N THR A 30 -0.71 2.83 -7.62
CA THR A 30 -0.87 3.54 -8.90
C THR A 30 0.28 3.31 -9.87
N ASP A 31 1.48 2.99 -9.37
CA ASP A 31 2.70 2.84 -10.19
C ASP A 31 2.68 1.51 -10.97
N THR A 32 2.32 0.42 -10.29
CA THR A 32 2.20 -0.93 -10.88
C THR A 32 0.77 -1.29 -11.28
N ASN A 33 -0.20 -0.39 -11.06
CA ASN A 33 -1.64 -0.61 -11.23
C ASN A 33 -2.17 -1.86 -10.50
N LYS A 34 -1.45 -2.29 -9.44
CA LYS A 34 -1.75 -3.52 -8.72
C LYS A 34 -2.78 -3.25 -7.64
N LYS A 35 -3.84 -4.07 -7.58
CA LYS A 35 -4.87 -3.99 -6.55
C LYS A 35 -4.82 -5.23 -5.66
N GLU A 36 -4.68 -5.02 -4.36
CA GLU A 36 -4.66 -6.08 -3.36
C GLU A 36 -5.69 -5.79 -2.28
N CYS A 37 -6.40 -6.82 -1.80
CA CYS A 37 -7.42 -6.65 -0.77
C CYS A 37 -6.89 -7.10 0.58
N PHE A 38 -7.07 -6.25 1.59
CA PHE A 38 -6.63 -6.50 2.96
C PHE A 38 -7.84 -6.75 3.86
N ARG A 39 -7.65 -7.64 4.84
CA ARG A 39 -8.69 -8.01 5.81
C ARG A 39 -8.47 -7.37 7.18
N SER A 40 -7.38 -6.64 7.38
CA SER A 40 -7.03 -5.96 8.62
C SER A 40 -6.02 -4.84 8.38
N ALA A 41 -5.92 -3.89 9.31
CA ALA A 41 -4.93 -2.80 9.25
C ALA A 41 -3.48 -3.32 9.23
N LEU A 42 -3.18 -4.41 9.95
CA LEU A 42 -1.84 -5.03 9.93
C LEU A 42 -1.51 -5.62 8.56
N GLU A 43 -2.47 -6.28 7.91
CA GLU A 43 -2.31 -6.80 6.54
C GLU A 43 -2.06 -5.66 5.56
N MET A 44 -2.79 -4.55 5.68
CA MET A 44 -2.58 -3.36 4.88
C MET A 44 -1.14 -2.84 5.02
N ILE A 45 -0.63 -2.72 6.26
CA ILE A 45 0.75 -2.26 6.50
C ILE A 45 1.75 -3.24 5.88
N LYS A 46 1.54 -4.56 6.01
CA LYS A 46 2.40 -5.57 5.38
C LYS A 46 2.41 -5.47 3.86
N LEU A 47 1.28 -5.21 3.23
CA LEU A 47 1.20 -5.03 1.77
C LEU A 47 2.00 -3.81 1.31
N ILE A 48 1.91 -2.70 2.05
CA ILE A 48 2.69 -1.48 1.79
C ILE A 48 4.18 -1.75 2.02
N ASP A 49 4.54 -2.44 3.11
CA ASP A 49 5.92 -2.75 3.46
C ASP A 49 6.58 -3.71 2.45
N SER A 50 5.90 -4.80 2.06
CA SER A 50 6.35 -5.69 0.99
C SER A 50 6.55 -4.94 -0.32
N THR A 51 5.61 -4.04 -0.65
CA THR A 51 5.73 -3.21 -1.84
C THR A 51 6.95 -2.29 -1.79
N LEU A 52 7.17 -1.59 -0.67
CA LEU A 52 8.28 -0.66 -0.51
C LEU A 52 9.62 -1.41 -0.61
N ASN A 53 9.73 -2.56 0.04
CA ASN A 53 10.94 -3.39 0.05
C ASN A 53 11.24 -4.04 -1.33
N GLU A 54 10.21 -4.42 -2.10
CA GLU A 54 10.39 -4.94 -3.47
C GLU A 54 11.00 -3.91 -4.44
N ASN A 55 10.92 -2.61 -4.10
CA ASN A 55 11.54 -1.54 -4.91
C ASN A 55 12.97 -1.19 -4.49
N GLU A 56 13.50 -1.74 -3.40
CA GLU A 56 14.86 -1.48 -2.91
C GLU A 56 15.91 -2.46 -3.47
N GLU A 57 15.52 -3.39 -4.34
CA GLU A 57 16.45 -4.26 -5.07
C GLU A 57 16.92 -3.62 -6.38
N VAL A 58 17.75 -2.57 -6.30
CA VAL A 58 18.56 -2.05 -7.43
C VAL A 58 19.90 -1.50 -6.99
#